data_AF-A0AAV0WTG1-F1
#
_entry.id   AF-A0AAV0WTG1-F1
#
_cell.length_a   1.000
_cell.length_b   1.000
_cell.length_c   1.000
_cell.angle_alpha   90.00
_cell.angle_beta   90.00
_cell.angle_gamma   90.00
#
_symmetry.space_group_name_H-M   'P 1'
#
loop_
_entity.id
_entity.type
_entity.pdbx_description
1 polymer ?
#
loop_
_entity_poly.entity_id
_entity_poly.type
_entity_poly.pdbx_seq_one_letter_code
_entity_poly.pdbx_strand_id
1 'polypeptide(L)'
;MLLQQFVELEANNHLRRFYQAQNVFEELSDKQFIKKFRLSKELAGELIEVLTPFMSEQTRKTSISIERKVLTALRFFASGSYQLDIGDNRSSGLSQASVSRCITEVTDAMNMSDVVKRYVHFPDSFEKLNTIRRG
;
A
#
# COMPACT_ATOMS: atom_id res chain seq x y z
N MET A 1 20.68 -11.78 -40.99
CA MET A 1 19.26 -11.46 -41.26
C MET A 1 18.27 -12.12 -40.29
N LEU A 2 18.42 -13.39 -39.90
CA LEU A 2 17.53 -14.01 -38.89
C LEU A 2 17.80 -13.53 -37.45
N LEU A 3 19.06 -13.29 -37.07
CA LEU A 3 19.43 -12.76 -35.74
C LEU A 3 18.95 -11.33 -35.48
N GLN A 4 18.71 -10.53 -36.53
CA GLN A 4 18.27 -9.15 -36.39
C GLN A 4 16.74 -9.06 -36.19
N GLN A 5 15.98 -10.01 -36.76
CA GLN A 5 14.55 -10.17 -36.52
C GLN A 5 14.23 -10.66 -35.09
N PHE A 6 15.07 -11.51 -34.48
CA PHE A 6 14.87 -11.92 -33.08
C PHE A 6 15.08 -10.77 -32.10
N VAL A 7 16.07 -9.90 -32.34
CA VAL A 7 16.31 -8.71 -31.50
C VAL A 7 15.17 -7.68 -31.64
N GLU A 8 14.60 -7.52 -32.84
CA GLU A 8 13.43 -6.65 -33.05
C GLU A 8 12.11 -7.23 -32.50
N LEU A 9 11.99 -8.56 -32.41
CA LEU A 9 10.85 -9.24 -31.77
C LEU A 9 10.91 -9.13 -30.23
N GLU A 10 12.10 -9.19 -29.63
CA GLU A 10 12.28 -8.95 -28.20
C GLU A 10 12.09 -7.48 -27.80
N ALA A 11 12.37 -6.54 -28.71
CA ALA A 11 12.20 -5.11 -28.46
C ALA A 11 10.73 -4.63 -28.50
N ASN A 12 9.81 -5.41 -29.09
CA ASN A 12 8.45 -4.95 -29.42
C ASN A 12 7.32 -5.50 -28.55
N ASN A 13 7.61 -6.17 -27.42
CA ASN A 13 6.54 -6.73 -26.59
C ASN A 13 6.55 -6.33 -25.11
N HIS A 14 7.08 -5.15 -24.81
CA HIS A 14 6.67 -4.41 -23.62
C HIS A 14 5.37 -3.67 -23.91
N LEU A 15 4.31 -4.41 -24.26
CA LEU A 15 2.97 -3.96 -23.96
C LEU A 15 3.02 -3.52 -22.51
N ARG A 16 2.95 -2.21 -22.26
CA ARG A 16 2.58 -1.68 -20.95
C ARG A 16 1.21 -2.26 -20.72
N ARG A 17 1.16 -3.47 -20.13
CA ARG A 17 -0.05 -4.07 -19.62
C ARG A 17 -0.48 -3.06 -18.57
N PHE A 18 -1.41 -2.19 -18.95
CA PHE A 18 -2.24 -1.45 -18.04
C PHE A 18 -3.04 -2.52 -17.30
N TYR A 19 -2.40 -3.20 -16.36
CA TYR A 19 -3.08 -4.11 -15.46
C TYR A 19 -4.04 -3.22 -14.68
N GLN A 20 -5.31 -3.36 -15.02
CA GLN A 20 -6.39 -2.72 -14.29
C GLN A 20 -6.23 -3.17 -12.85
N ALA A 21 -5.96 -2.23 -11.95
CA ALA A 21 -5.84 -2.53 -10.54
C ALA A 21 -7.16 -3.17 -10.11
N GLN A 22 -7.10 -4.44 -9.72
CA GLN A 22 -8.22 -5.18 -9.18
C GLN A 22 -8.78 -4.44 -7.96
N ASN A 23 -10.11 -4.34 -7.88
CA ASN A 23 -10.74 -3.71 -6.72
C ASN A 23 -10.72 -4.72 -5.57
N VAL A 24 -9.63 -4.71 -4.79
CA VAL A 24 -9.41 -5.67 -3.70
C VAL A 24 -10.47 -5.60 -2.59
N PHE A 25 -11.21 -4.49 -2.48
CA PHE A 25 -12.33 -4.37 -1.54
C PHE A 25 -13.54 -5.20 -1.99
N GLU A 26 -13.75 -5.36 -3.30
CA GLU A 26 -14.84 -6.16 -3.86
C GLU A 26 -14.41 -7.62 -4.09
N GLU A 27 -13.19 -7.84 -4.57
CA GLU A 27 -12.74 -9.16 -5.04
C GLU A 27 -12.30 -10.11 -3.91
N LEU A 28 -11.79 -9.58 -2.79
CA LEU A 28 -11.34 -10.40 -1.68
C LEU A 28 -12.45 -10.57 -0.64
N SER A 29 -12.61 -11.79 -0.11
CA SER A 29 -13.37 -11.97 1.15
C SER A 29 -12.66 -11.27 2.31
N ASP A 30 -13.39 -10.93 3.37
CA ASP A 30 -12.81 -10.21 4.52
C ASP A 30 -11.68 -10.99 5.18
N LYS A 31 -11.80 -12.32 5.25
CA LYS A 31 -10.72 -13.21 5.74
C LYS A 31 -9.46 -13.11 4.88
N GLN A 32 -9.61 -13.07 3.56
CA GLN A 32 -8.47 -12.91 2.65
C GLN A 32 -7.87 -11.52 2.75
N PHE A 33 -8.71 -10.48 2.88
CA PHE A 33 -8.30 -9.10 3.02
C PHE A 33 -7.47 -8.92 4.30
N ILE A 34 -7.97 -9.39 5.45
CA ILE A 34 -7.24 -9.35 6.73
C ILE A 34 -5.93 -10.14 6.64
N LYS A 35 -5.93 -11.30 5.99
CA LYS A 35 -4.69 -12.07 5.79
C LYS A 35 -3.66 -11.30 4.96
N LYS A 36 -4.11 -10.54 3.95
CA LYS A 36 -3.27 -9.83 2.99
C LYS A 36 -2.76 -8.47 3.51
N PHE A 37 -3.58 -7.74 4.26
CA PHE A 37 -3.32 -6.36 4.68
C PHE A 37 -3.25 -6.16 6.20
N ARG A 38 -3.56 -7.19 7.01
CA ARG A 38 -3.62 -7.16 8.50
C ARG A 38 -4.65 -6.20 9.10
N LEU A 39 -5.47 -5.58 8.26
CA LEU A 39 -6.61 -4.75 8.63
C LEU A 39 -7.90 -5.31 8.03
N SER A 40 -9.04 -4.98 8.62
CA SER A 40 -10.34 -5.18 7.97
C SER A 40 -10.51 -4.17 6.84
N LYS A 41 -11.51 -4.39 5.97
CA LYS A 41 -11.82 -3.46 4.87
C LYS A 41 -12.25 -2.10 5.43
N GLU A 42 -13.04 -2.11 6.49
CA GLU A 42 -13.53 -0.90 7.15
C GLU A 42 -12.37 -0.07 7.70
N LEU A 43 -11.44 -0.71 8.43
CA LEU A 43 -10.26 -0.03 8.97
C LEU A 43 -9.30 0.46 7.89
N ALA A 44 -9.16 -0.30 6.80
CA ALA A 44 -8.36 0.14 5.65
C ALA A 44 -8.99 1.37 4.96
N GLY A 45 -10.32 1.39 4.81
CA GLY A 45 -11.07 2.53 4.29
C GLY A 45 -10.93 3.77 5.18
N GLU A 46 -11.12 3.62 6.50
CA GLU A 46 -10.92 4.69 7.47
C GLU A 46 -9.49 5.23 7.40
N LEU A 47 -8.49 4.35 7.32
CA LEU A 47 -7.10 4.77 7.21
C LEU A 47 -6.85 5.58 5.93
N ILE A 48 -7.43 5.18 4.79
CA ILE A 48 -7.32 5.94 3.54
C ILE A 48 -7.88 7.36 3.71
N GLU A 49 -9.06 7.49 4.31
CA GLU A 49 -9.69 8.79 4.58
C GLU A 49 -8.84 9.65 5.51
N VAL A 50 -8.31 9.08 6.59
CA VAL A 50 -7.48 9.79 7.57
C VAL A 50 -6.15 10.27 6.96
N LEU A 51 -5.56 9.49 6.05
CA LEU A 51 -4.29 9.85 5.42
C LEU A 51 -4.44 10.78 4.22
N THR A 52 -5.60 10.79 3.55
CA THR A 52 -5.85 11.57 2.32
C THR A 52 -5.44 13.05 2.43
N PRO A 53 -5.75 13.79 3.52
CA PRO A 53 -5.36 15.20 3.65
C PRO A 53 -3.84 15.44 3.69
N PHE A 54 -3.05 14.41 3.98
CA PHE A 54 -1.59 14.48 4.15
C PHE A 54 -0.83 13.86 2.98
N MET A 55 -1.53 13.38 1.95
CA MET A 55 -0.93 12.67 0.81
C MET A 55 -1.06 13.47 -0.49
N SER A 56 -0.17 13.20 -1.43
CA SER A 56 -0.20 13.87 -2.74
C SER A 56 -1.31 13.29 -3.61
N GLU A 57 -2.24 14.16 -4.01
CA GLU A 57 -3.32 13.83 -4.93
C GLU A 57 -2.81 13.42 -6.33
N GLN A 58 -3.68 12.72 -7.06
CA GLN A 58 -3.40 12.30 -8.43
C GLN A 58 -3.37 13.51 -9.36
N THR A 59 -2.19 13.83 -9.89
CA THR A 59 -2.04 14.90 -10.91
C THR A 59 -2.48 14.49 -12.32
N ARG A 60 -2.56 13.18 -12.59
CA ARG A 60 -2.94 12.59 -13.89
C ARG A 60 -3.73 11.31 -13.64
N LYS A 61 -4.61 10.93 -14.57
CA LYS A 61 -5.38 9.67 -14.49
C LYS A 61 -4.53 8.40 -14.40
N THR A 62 -3.29 8.46 -14.88
CA THR A 62 -2.33 7.34 -14.85
C THR A 62 -1.47 7.32 -13.59
N SER A 63 -1.57 8.36 -12.74
CA SER A 63 -0.88 8.42 -11.46
C SER A 63 -1.48 7.39 -10.50
N ILE A 64 -0.70 6.97 -9.51
CA ILE A 64 -1.15 6.01 -8.50
C ILE A 64 -2.13 6.73 -7.57
N SER A 65 -3.34 6.19 -7.41
CA SER A 65 -4.33 6.73 -6.47
C SER A 65 -3.88 6.61 -5.02
N ILE A 66 -4.39 7.49 -4.15
CA ILE A 66 -4.11 7.46 -2.71
C ILE A 66 -4.47 6.09 -2.13
N GLU A 67 -5.65 5.57 -2.46
CA GLU A 67 -6.07 4.21 -2.10
C GLU A 67 -5.00 3.17 -2.47
N ARG A 68 -4.51 3.19 -3.72
CA ARG A 68 -3.48 2.24 -4.17
C ARG A 68 -2.15 2.43 -3.46
N LYS A 69 -1.74 3.68 -3.17
CA LYS A 69 -0.53 3.95 -2.39
C LYS A 69 -0.65 3.35 -0.99
N VAL A 70 -1.76 3.58 -0.30
CA VAL A 70 -2.04 3.05 1.04
C VAL A 70 -2.08 1.52 1.03
N LEU A 71 -2.82 0.90 0.11
CA LEU A 71 -2.87 -0.56 -0.01
C LEU A 71 -1.50 -1.18 -0.31
N THR A 72 -0.68 -0.52 -1.14
CA THR A 72 0.69 -0.96 -1.44
C THR A 72 1.56 -0.95 -0.18
N ALA A 73 1.49 0.13 0.60
CA ALA A 73 2.24 0.24 1.86
C ALA A 73 1.75 -0.75 2.93
N LEU A 74 0.42 -0.89 3.10
CA LEU A 74 -0.17 -1.86 4.03
C LEU A 74 0.25 -3.28 3.72
N ARG A 75 0.28 -3.65 2.43
CA ARG A 75 0.76 -4.97 2.01
C ARG A 75 2.23 -5.18 2.39
N PHE A 76 3.07 -4.17 2.20
CA PHE A 76 4.48 -4.21 2.62
C PHE A 76 4.63 -4.36 4.14
N PHE A 77 3.88 -3.60 4.94
CA PHE A 77 3.92 -3.69 6.40
C PHE A 77 3.42 -5.05 6.90
N ALA A 78 2.41 -5.62 6.25
CA ALA A 78 1.83 -6.92 6.57
C ALA A 78 2.75 -8.10 6.25
N SER A 79 3.51 -8.01 5.15
CA SER A 79 4.35 -9.09 4.63
C SER A 79 5.78 -9.02 5.16
N GLY A 80 6.29 -7.82 5.46
CA GLY A 80 7.69 -7.56 5.82
C GLY A 80 8.71 -7.93 4.74
N SER A 81 8.26 -8.35 3.55
CA SER A 81 9.11 -8.92 2.51
C SER A 81 9.02 -8.15 1.22
N TYR A 82 10.08 -7.38 0.98
CA TYR A 82 10.25 -6.62 -0.25
C TYR A 82 10.19 -7.50 -1.51
N GLN A 83 10.81 -8.69 -1.46
CA GLN A 83 10.90 -9.60 -2.61
C GLN A 83 9.59 -10.34 -2.93
N LEU A 84 8.82 -10.75 -1.91
CA LEU A 84 7.51 -11.38 -2.12
C LEU A 84 6.50 -10.38 -2.69
N ASP A 85 6.55 -9.14 -2.20
CA ASP A 85 5.71 -8.09 -2.75
C ASP A 85 6.19 -7.64 -4.12
N ILE A 86 7.47 -7.78 -4.51
CA ILE A 86 7.89 -7.59 -5.92
C ILE A 86 7.30 -8.66 -6.84
N GLY A 87 7.26 -9.92 -6.39
CA GLY A 87 6.65 -11.04 -7.12
C GLY A 87 5.15 -10.82 -7.34
N ASP A 88 4.44 -10.39 -6.30
CA ASP A 88 3.03 -10.00 -6.37
C ASP A 88 2.86 -8.63 -7.08
N ASN A 89 3.83 -7.70 -7.02
CA ASN A 89 3.77 -6.39 -7.70
C ASN A 89 3.92 -6.51 -9.22
N ARG A 90 4.46 -7.61 -9.76
CA ARG A 90 4.32 -7.89 -11.20
C ARG A 90 2.85 -7.99 -11.61
N SER A 91 1.95 -8.33 -10.68
CA SER A 91 0.49 -8.26 -10.87
C SER A 91 -0.11 -6.88 -10.55
N SER A 92 0.52 -6.06 -9.69
CA SER A 92 0.06 -4.69 -9.36
C SER A 92 0.42 -3.64 -10.41
N GLY A 93 1.36 -3.94 -11.32
CA GLY A 93 1.84 -3.04 -12.37
C GLY A 93 2.72 -1.88 -11.87
N LEU A 94 3.23 -1.94 -10.63
CA LEU A 94 4.10 -0.90 -10.06
C LEU A 94 5.58 -1.28 -10.16
N SER A 95 6.42 -0.30 -10.50
CA SER A 95 7.87 -0.46 -10.41
C SER A 95 8.35 -0.45 -8.96
N GLN A 96 9.50 -1.07 -8.69
CA GLN A 96 10.19 -1.07 -7.39
C GLN A 96 10.28 0.35 -6.80
N ALA A 97 10.72 1.32 -7.61
CA ALA A 97 10.84 2.71 -7.18
C ALA A 97 9.48 3.35 -6.86
N SER A 98 8.41 2.92 -7.51
CA SER A 98 7.05 3.41 -7.22
C SER A 98 6.53 2.84 -5.90
N VAL A 99 6.77 1.56 -5.63
CA VAL A 99 6.44 0.90 -4.36
C VAL A 99 7.17 1.60 -3.22
N SER A 100 8.49 1.82 -3.37
CA SER A 100 9.29 2.54 -2.38
C SER A 100 8.71 3.93 -2.06
N ARG A 101 8.38 4.72 -3.10
CA ARG A 101 7.74 6.04 -2.91
C ARG A 101 6.39 5.95 -2.19
N CYS A 102 5.57 4.94 -2.50
CA CYS A 102 4.29 4.74 -1.79
C CYS A 102 4.53 4.46 -0.30
N ILE A 103 5.50 3.60 0.03
CA ILE A 103 5.84 3.27 1.41
C ILE A 103 6.30 4.52 2.16
N THR A 104 7.23 5.30 1.59
CA THR A 104 7.71 6.54 2.21
C THR A 104 6.56 7.52 2.43
N GLU A 105 5.79 7.82 1.39
CA GLU A 105 4.70 8.80 1.47
C GLU A 105 3.62 8.40 2.50
N VAL A 106 3.22 7.12 2.54
CA VAL A 106 2.25 6.62 3.52
C VAL A 106 2.84 6.66 4.93
N THR A 107 4.11 6.31 5.09
CA THR A 107 4.80 6.36 6.39
C THR A 107 4.87 7.79 6.91
N ASP A 108 5.21 8.76 6.06
CA ASP A 108 5.27 10.17 6.43
C ASP A 108 3.87 10.69 6.84
N ALA A 109 2.84 10.35 6.07
CA ALA A 109 1.45 10.70 6.40
C ALA A 109 0.98 10.08 7.73
N MET A 110 1.34 8.82 8.01
CA MET A 110 1.03 8.16 9.29
C MET A 110 1.74 8.81 10.48
N ASN A 111 2.90 9.44 10.26
CA ASN A 111 3.68 10.12 11.30
C ASN A 111 3.27 11.58 11.53
N MET A 112 2.25 12.08 10.83
CA MET A 112 1.69 13.41 11.10
C MET A 112 1.14 13.49 12.53
N SER A 113 1.40 14.60 13.22
CA SER A 113 1.04 14.78 14.64
C SER A 113 -0.43 14.45 14.92
N ASP A 114 -1.32 14.87 14.03
CA ASP A 114 -2.77 14.67 14.16
C ASP A 114 -3.18 13.21 14.00
N VAL A 115 -2.46 12.45 13.17
CA VAL A 115 -2.69 11.01 12.96
C VAL A 115 -2.12 10.23 14.13
N VAL A 116 -0.87 10.48 14.53
CA VAL A 116 -0.22 9.75 15.62
C VAL A 116 -1.00 9.94 16.93
N LYS A 117 -1.40 11.17 17.27
CA LYS A 117 -2.17 11.44 18.49
C LYS A 117 -3.56 10.81 18.49
N ARG A 118 -4.12 10.47 17.32
CA ARG A 118 -5.40 9.76 17.24
C ARG A 118 -5.26 8.30 17.67
N TYR A 119 -4.17 7.63 17.29
CA TYR A 119 -4.01 6.18 17.47
C TYR A 119 -3.02 5.76 18.56
N VAL A 120 -2.03 6.59 18.88
CA VAL A 120 -0.95 6.28 19.82
C VAL A 120 -1.11 7.14 21.07
N HIS A 121 -1.51 6.51 22.17
CA HIS A 121 -1.65 7.15 23.47
C HIS A 121 -0.71 6.50 24.47
N PHE A 122 0.19 7.30 25.06
CA PHE A 122 0.99 6.84 26.19
C PHE A 122 0.24 7.13 27.50
N PRO A 123 0.22 6.18 28.45
CA PRO A 123 -0.38 6.44 29.75
C PRO A 123 0.41 7.53 30.47
N ASP A 124 -0.30 8.58 30.87
CA ASP A 124 0.21 9.76 31.58
C ASP A 124 0.02 9.65 33.10
N SER A 125 -0.60 8.56 33.58
CA SER A 125 -0.84 8.30 35.00
C SER A 125 -0.59 6.84 35.36
N PHE A 126 -0.22 6.61 36.62
CA PHE A 126 -0.08 5.26 37.19
C PHE A 126 -1.39 4.46 37.12
N GLU A 127 -2.55 5.13 37.21
CA GLU A 127 -3.86 4.50 37.07
C GLU A 127 -4.08 3.98 35.64
N LYS A 128 -3.85 4.81 34.61
CA LYS A 128 -3.95 4.36 33.20
C LYS A 128 -2.95 3.25 32.89
N LEU A 129 -1.74 3.34 33.44
CA LEU A 129 -0.72 2.28 33.34
C LEU A 129 -1.20 0.95 33.94
N ASN A 130 -1.80 0.99 35.11
CA ASN A 130 -2.30 -0.21 35.80
C ASN A 130 -3.47 -0.86 35.06
N THR A 131 -4.33 -0.08 34.41
CA THR A 131 -5.42 -0.60 33.58
C THR A 131 -4.88 -1.35 32.35
N ILE A 132 -3.85 -0.81 31.69
CA ILE A 132 -3.21 -1.46 30.53
C ILE A 132 -2.48 -2.76 30.94
N ARG A 133 -1.82 -2.78 32.10
CA ARG A 133 -1.07 -3.96 32.61
C ARG A 133 -1.96 -5.13 33.06
N ARG A 134 -3.25 -4.89 33.30
CA ARG A 134 -4.20 -5.90 33.82
C ARG A 134 -5.08 -6.51 32.73
N GLY A 135 -4.96 -6.05 31.48
CA GLY A 135 -5.51 -6.73 30.30
C GLY A 135 -4.50 -7.69 29.68
#